data_AF-A0A6H1ZIR9-F1
#
_entry.id   AF-A0A6H1ZIR9-F1
#
_cell.length_a   1.000
_cell.length_b   1.000
_cell.length_c   1.000
_cell.angle_alpha   90.00
_cell.angle_beta   90.00
_cell.angle_gamma   90.00
#
_symmetry.space_group_name_H-M   'P 1'
#
loop_
_entity.id
_entity.type
_entity.pdbx_description
1 polymer ?
#
loop_
_entity_poly.entity_id
_entity_poly.type
_entity_poly.pdbx_seq_one_letter_code
_entity_poly.pdbx_strand_id
1 'polypeptide(L)' 'MQFFLTFGQDHPLKDCWVEVAASSSSEARAKVFRIFGDKWAFLYSIEYFEPEYYPSGKVGRTLA' A
#
# COMPACT_ATOMS: atom_id res chain seq x y z
N MET A 1 0.92 3.37 -13.39
CA MET A 1 1.58 2.18 -12.79
C MET A 1 0.86 1.82 -11.50
N GLN A 2 0.99 0.58 -11.05
CA GLN A 2 0.31 0.07 -9.86
C GLN A 2 1.32 -0.14 -8.74
N PHE A 3 1.01 0.40 -7.56
CA PHE A 3 1.77 0.24 -6.32
C PHE A 3 0.87 -0.33 -5.22
N PHE A 4 1.49 -0.87 -4.18
CA PHE A 4 0.81 -1.57 -3.10
C PHE A 4 1.32 -1.06 -1.75
N LEU A 5 0.42 -0.44 -1.00
CA LEU A 5 0.65 0.02 0.35
C LEU A 5 0.37 -1.10 1.34
N THR A 6 1.25 -1.30 2.32
CA THR A 6 1.05 -2.26 3.41
C THR A 6 1.21 -1.58 4.77
N PHE A 7 0.80 -2.28 5.83
CA PHE A 7 0.77 -1.73 7.19
C PHE A 7 1.77 -2.46 8.11
N GLY A 8 2.20 -1.78 9.17
CA GLY A 8 3.11 -2.36 10.15
C GLY A 8 2.46 -3.48 10.95
N GLN A 9 3.28 -4.35 11.56
CA GLN A 9 2.82 -5.53 12.30
C GLN A 9 1.92 -5.21 13.51
N ASP A 10 2.04 -4.01 14.07
CA ASP A 10 1.19 -3.54 15.18
C ASP A 10 -0.11 -2.88 14.71
N HIS A 11 -0.30 -2.69 13.39
CA HIS A 11 -1.51 -2.08 12.85
C HIS A 11 -2.65 -3.10 12.70
N PRO A 12 -3.92 -2.74 12.97
CA PRO A 12 -5.06 -3.65 12.79
C PRO A 12 -5.24 -4.17 11.34
N LEU A 13 -4.63 -3.49 10.36
CA LEU A 13 -4.68 -3.84 8.94
C LEU A 13 -3.38 -4.46 8.42
N LYS A 14 -2.52 -5.00 9.31
CA LYS A 14 -1.22 -5.59 8.95
C LYS A 14 -1.29 -6.66 7.85
N ASP A 15 -2.38 -7.41 7.80
CA ASP A 15 -2.61 -8.49 6.84
C ASP A 15 -3.33 -8.00 5.56
N CYS A 16 -3.52 -6.69 5.40
CA CYS A 16 -4.18 -6.08 4.26
C CYS A 16 -3.20 -5.27 3.40
N TRP A 17 -3.60 -4.96 2.17
CA TRP A 17 -2.94 -3.95 1.34
C TRP A 17 -3.92 -2.97 0.70
N VAL A 18 -3.42 -1.80 0.31
CA VAL A 18 -4.16 -0.83 -0.51
C VAL A 18 -3.45 -0.65 -1.85
N GLU A 19 -4.22 -0.70 -2.92
CA GLU A 19 -3.72 -0.39 -4.26
C GLU A 19 -3.60 1.12 -4.48
N VAL A 20 -2.49 1.55 -5.09
CA VAL A 20 -2.19 2.94 -5.41
C VAL A 20 -1.82 3.06 -6.88
N ALA A 21 -2.64 3.77 -7.65
CA ALA A 21 -2.34 4.13 -9.03
C ALA A 21 -1.49 5.41 -9.05
N ALA A 22 -0.30 5.34 -9.66
CA ALA A 22 0.60 6.48 -9.80
C ALA A 22 1.53 6.30 -11.00
N SER A 23 2.14 7.39 -11.45
CA SER A 23 3.11 7.38 -12.56
C SER A 23 4.54 7.09 -12.09
N SER A 24 4.81 7.24 -10.78
CA SER A 24 6.12 6.97 -10.18
C SER A 24 6.00 6.56 -8.72
N SER A 25 7.06 5.98 -8.16
CA SER A 25 7.15 5.63 -6.73
C SER A 25 7.05 6.87 -5.83
N SER A 26 7.66 7.99 -6.22
CA SER A 26 7.55 9.26 -5.50
C SER A 26 6.11 9.78 -5.44
N GLU A 27 5.38 9.71 -6.55
CA GLU A 27 3.97 10.12 -6.59
C GLU A 27 3.11 9.20 -5.71
N ALA A 28 3.32 7.88 -5.79
CA ALA A 28 2.61 6.92 -4.94
C ALA A 28 2.88 7.17 -3.45
N ARG A 29 4.14 7.42 -3.07
CA ARG A 29 4.52 7.78 -1.69
C ARG A 29 3.83 9.05 -1.23
N ALA A 30 3.78 10.09 -2.07
CA ALA A 30 3.10 11.33 -1.74
C ALA A 30 1.58 11.13 -1.52
N LYS A 31 0.92 10.31 -2.36
CA LYS A 31 -0.50 9.97 -2.21
C LYS A 31 -0.78 9.23 -0.91
N VAL A 32 0.02 8.21 -0.61
CA VAL A 32 -0.08 7.42 0.63
C VAL A 32 0.11 8.32 1.85
N PHE A 33 1.17 9.12 1.87
CA PHE A 33 1.50 9.97 3.00
C PHE A 33 0.40 11.01 3.28
N ARG A 34 -0.21 11.56 2.22
CA ARG A 34 -1.34 12.50 2.37
C ARG A 34 -2.56 11.88 3.06
N ILE A 35 -2.81 10.58 2.87
CA ILE A 35 -4.00 9.90 3.39
C ILE A 35 -3.73 9.24 4.75
N PHE A 36 -2.62 8.53 4.86
CA PHE A 36 -2.31 7.69 6.02
C PHE A 36 -1.20 8.27 6.91
N GLY A 37 -0.53 9.34 6.49
CA GLY A 37 0.61 9.91 7.22
C GLY A 37 1.78 8.93 7.30
N ASP A 38 2.24 8.65 8.50
CA ASP A 38 3.29 7.68 8.86
C ASP A 38 2.73 6.31 9.29
N LYS A 39 1.41 6.08 9.17
CA LYS A 39 0.74 4.85 9.64
C LYS A 39 0.91 3.64 8.72
N TRP A 40 1.76 3.75 7.70
CA TRP A 40 2.04 2.68 6.75
C TRP A 40 3.44 2.12 6.95
N ALA A 41 3.67 0.88 6.52
CA ALA A 41 4.98 0.23 6.61
C ALA A 41 5.78 0.41 5.33
N PHE A 42 5.27 -0.14 4.22
CA PHE A 42 6.00 -0.18 2.96
C PHE A 42 5.09 0.10 1.77
N LEU A 43 5.75 0.50 0.69
CA LEU A 43 5.15 0.73 -0.61
C LEU A 43 5.94 -0.08 -1.64
N TYR A 44 5.26 -1.04 -2.26
CA TYR A 44 5.85 -1.94 -3.24
C TYR A 44 5.41 -1.56 -4.65
N SER A 45 6.31 -1.71 -5.63
CA SER A 45 5.90 -1.84 -7.03
C SER A 45 5.32 -3.23 -7.26
N ILE A 46 4.67 -3.42 -8.41
CA ILE A 46 4.10 -4.71 -8.79
C ILE A 46 5.12 -5.85 -8.87
N GLU A 47 6.40 -5.56 -9.16
CA GLU A 47 7.42 -6.61 -9.25
C GLU A 47 7.82 -7.19 -7.89
N TYR A 48 7.59 -6.45 -6.79
CA TYR A 48 8.03 -6.84 -5.43
C TYR A 48 6.86 -7.10 -4.48
N PHE A 49 5.62 -7.05 -4.96
CA PHE A 49 4.46 -7.27 -4.12
C PHE A 49 4.04 -8.74 -4.15
N GLU A 50 4.12 -9.40 -2.99
CA GLU A 50 3.74 -10.78 -2.79
C GLU A 50 2.41 -10.84 -1.99
N PRO A 51 1.24 -10.96 -2.65
CA PRO A 51 -0.06 -10.89 -1.99
C PRO A 51 -0.30 -12.02 -0.98
N GLU A 52 0.42 -13.13 -1.11
CA GLU A 52 0.37 -14.28 -0.18
C GLU A 52 0.79 -13.92 1.26
N TYR A 53 1.59 -12.87 1.45
CA TYR A 53 1.94 -12.37 2.79
C TYR A 53 0.86 -11.52 3.45
N TYR A 54 -0.24 -11.24 2.75
CA TYR A 54 -1.31 -10.36 3.21
C TYR A 54 -2.67 -11.07 3.10
N PRO A 55 -2.94 -12.08 3.93
CA PRO A 55 -4.08 -12.99 3.76
C PRO A 55 -5.45 -12.32 3.91
N SER A 56 -5.55 -11.13 4.51
CA SER A 56 -6.83 -10.39 4.60
C SER A 56 -7.19 -9.67 3.31
N GLY A 57 -6.27 -9.57 2.35
CA GLY A 57 -6.59 -9.11 1.01
C GLY A 57 -6.48 -7.60 0.80
N LYS A 58 -6.93 -7.17 -0.38
CA LYS A 58 -7.10 -5.77 -0.73
C LYS A 58 -8.19 -5.13 0.12
N VAL A 59 -7.90 -3.96 0.69
CA VAL A 59 -8.89 -3.13 1.38
C VAL A 59 -9.16 -1.82 0.64
N GLY A 60 -10.44 -1.43 0.60
CA GLY A 60 -10.87 -0.15 0.05
C GLY A 60 -10.77 -0.06 -1.47
N ARG A 61 -10.90 1.18 -1.97
CA ARG A 61 -10.77 1.50 -3.40
C ARG A 61 -9.30 1.82 -3.71
N THR A 62 -8.91 1.59 -4.96
CA THR A 62 -7.60 2.00 -5.48
C THR A 62 -7.45 3.52 -5.39
N LEU A 63 -6.34 3.98 -4.81
CA LEU A 63 -6.04 5.40 -4.68
C LEU A 63 -5.55 5.95 -6.02
N ALA A 64 -6.24 6.96 -6.55
CA ALA A 64 -5.95 7.60 -7.84
C ALA A 64 -5.23 8.93 -7.69
#